data_AF-A0A2V9J8J8-F1
#
_entry.id   AF-A0A2V9J8J8-F1
#
_cell.length_a   1.000
_cell.length_b   1.000
_cell.length_c   1.000
_cell.angle_alpha   90.00
_cell.angle_beta   90.00
_cell.angle_gamma   90.00
#
_symmetry.space_group_name_H-M   'P 1'
#
loop_
_entity.id
_entity.type
_entity.pdbx_description
1 polymer ?
#
loop_
_entity_poly.entity_id
_entity_poly.type
_entity_poly.pdbx_seq_one_letter_code
_entity_poly.pdbx_strand_id
1 'polypeptide(L)'
;KKYDSDAANANARLSTQLQYIFAVSRFAHYLKHMMRDKVGSFMSRSDCERFLNKWIMNYVTADDNASPSVKAQYPLRDARIDVAEIPGKPGCYRAIAFLKPHFQLDELTVSLRLVADLPQPAK
;
A
#
# COMPACT_ATOMS: atom_id res chain seq x y z
N LYS A 1 -4.08 16.81 -10.34
CA LYS A 1 -2.87 17.65 -10.57
C LYS A 1 -1.85 16.80 -11.32
N LYS A 2 -1.26 17.29 -12.41
CA LYS A 2 -0.23 16.58 -13.17
C LYS A 2 1.15 16.96 -12.60
N TYR A 3 2.01 15.97 -12.43
CA TYR A 3 3.37 16.08 -11.90
C TYR A 3 4.39 15.68 -12.97
N ASP A 4 5.65 16.00 -12.73
CA ASP A 4 6.74 15.80 -13.69
C ASP A 4 7.17 14.33 -13.82
N SER A 5 6.87 13.48 -12.82
CA SER A 5 7.18 12.04 -12.87
C SER A 5 5.93 11.17 -12.94
N ASP A 6 6.02 10.09 -13.71
CA ASP A 6 4.94 9.11 -13.84
C ASP A 6 4.59 8.45 -12.50
N ALA A 7 5.59 8.22 -11.64
CA ALA A 7 5.38 7.71 -10.29
C ALA A 7 4.55 8.68 -9.44
N ALA A 8 4.82 9.99 -9.52
CA ALA A 8 4.02 10.99 -8.81
C ALA A 8 2.60 11.09 -9.37
N ASN A 9 2.43 10.98 -10.70
CA ASN A 9 1.11 10.93 -11.34
C ASN A 9 0.31 9.70 -10.91
N ALA A 10 0.94 8.52 -10.84
CA ALA A 10 0.32 7.30 -10.36
C ALA A 10 -0.15 7.45 -8.90
N ASN A 11 0.71 7.93 -8.00
CA ASN A 11 0.37 8.15 -6.60
C ASN A 11 -0.76 9.18 -6.42
N ALA A 12 -0.74 10.24 -7.23
CA ALA A 12 -1.79 11.26 -7.22
C ALA A 12 -3.13 10.68 -7.66
N ARG A 13 -3.15 9.85 -8.70
CA ARG A 13 -4.35 9.16 -9.18
C ARG A 13 -4.91 8.21 -8.11
N LEU A 14 -4.06 7.39 -7.49
CA LEU A 14 -4.46 6.50 -6.39
C LEU A 14 -5.08 7.26 -5.23
N SER A 15 -4.54 8.44 -4.90
CA SER A 15 -5.01 9.28 -3.80
C SER A 15 -6.36 9.98 -4.07
N THR A 16 -6.89 9.90 -5.29
CA THR A 16 -8.23 10.43 -5.65
C THR A 16 -9.31 9.36 -5.68
N GLN A 17 -8.94 8.09 -5.58
CA GLN A 17 -9.87 6.98 -5.69
C GLN A 17 -10.40 6.57 -4.30
N LEU A 18 -11.72 6.66 -4.13
CA LEU A 18 -12.38 6.49 -2.84
C LEU A 18 -12.14 5.09 -2.23
N GLN A 19 -12.08 4.04 -3.05
CA GLN A 19 -11.77 2.68 -2.60
C GLN A 19 -10.41 2.60 -1.89
N TYR A 20 -9.39 3.31 -2.39
CA TYR A 20 -8.06 3.32 -1.79
C TYR A 20 -7.99 4.25 -0.58
N ILE A 21 -8.73 5.36 -0.58
CA ILE A 21 -8.87 6.22 0.59
C ILE A 21 -9.50 5.45 1.75
N PHE A 22 -10.58 4.71 1.52
CA PHE A 22 -11.21 3.89 2.56
C PHE A 22 -10.29 2.77 3.07
N ALA A 23 -9.56 2.10 2.18
CA ALA A 23 -8.57 1.10 2.58
C ALA A 23 -7.51 1.71 3.51
N VAL A 24 -6.87 2.82 3.10
CA VAL A 24 -5.86 3.52 3.90
C VAL A 24 -6.43 4.01 5.23
N SER A 25 -7.65 4.56 5.22
CA SER A 25 -8.30 5.05 6.44
C SER A 25 -8.51 3.94 7.47
N ARG A 26 -8.93 2.75 7.03
CA ARG A 26 -9.09 1.58 7.90
C ARG A 26 -7.77 1.16 8.55
N PHE A 27 -6.67 1.12 7.80
CA PHE A 27 -5.35 0.83 8.36
C PHE A 27 -4.89 1.92 9.34
N ALA A 28 -5.15 3.19 9.03
CA ALA A 28 -4.85 4.30 9.93
C ALA A 28 -5.59 4.15 11.28
N HIS A 29 -6.87 3.77 11.25
CA HIS A 29 -7.65 3.50 12.46
C HIS A 29 -7.05 2.35 13.29
N TYR A 30 -6.70 1.23 12.66
CA TYR A 30 -6.09 0.10 13.35
C TYR A 30 -4.74 0.45 13.97
N LEU A 31 -3.86 1.09 13.20
CA LEU A 31 -2.55 1.53 13.69
C LEU A 31 -2.70 2.49 14.87
N LYS A 32 -3.63 3.44 14.79
CA LYS A 32 -3.86 4.40 15.87
C LYS A 32 -4.37 3.74 17.14
N HIS A 33 -5.35 2.84 17.04
CA HIS A 33 -5.89 2.13 18.19
C HIS A 33 -4.82 1.24 18.84
N MET A 34 -4.16 0.40 18.04
CA MET A 34 -3.17 -0.55 18.53
C MET A 34 -1.96 0.13 19.18
N MET A 35 -1.44 1.19 18.57
CA MET A 35 -0.30 1.90 19.15
C MET A 35 -0.68 2.75 20.36
N ARG A 36 -1.93 3.22 20.46
CA ARG A 36 -2.44 3.90 21.66
C ARG A 36 -2.34 2.98 22.88
N ASP A 37 -2.71 1.71 22.75
CA ASP A 37 -2.66 0.74 23.85
C ASP A 37 -1.22 0.37 24.24
N LYS A 38 -0.24 0.60 23.36
CA LYS A 38 1.18 0.35 23.60
C LYS A 38 1.92 1.55 24.18
N VAL A 39 1.31 2.73 24.25
CA VAL A 39 1.92 3.91 24.88
C VAL A 39 2.18 3.62 26.37
N GLY A 40 3.41 3.83 26.81
CA GLY A 40 3.86 3.53 28.18
C GLY A 40 4.49 2.14 28.36
N SER A 41 4.50 1.30 27.33
CA SER A 41 5.26 0.05 27.33
C SER A 41 6.75 0.28 27.03
N PHE A 42 7.60 -0.61 27.53
CA PHE A 42 9.03 -0.62 27.20
C PHE A 42 9.25 -1.19 25.80
N MET A 43 9.21 -0.32 24.79
CA MET A 43 9.36 -0.71 23.38
C MET A 43 10.43 0.16 22.70
N SER A 44 11.49 -0.49 22.18
CA SER A 44 12.50 0.20 21.38
C SER A 44 11.97 0.55 19.98
N ARG A 45 12.67 1.45 19.27
CA ARG A 45 12.37 1.77 17.85
C ARG A 45 12.26 0.50 17.00
N SER A 46 13.24 -0.40 17.12
CA SER A 46 13.29 -1.66 16.36
C SER A 46 12.18 -2.63 16.73
N ASP A 47 11.79 -2.69 18.00
CA ASP A 47 10.68 -3.55 18.43
C ASP A 47 9.35 -3.03 17.90
N CYS A 48 9.16 -1.72 17.90
CA CYS A 48 7.99 -1.06 17.32
C CYS A 48 7.90 -1.34 15.81
N GLU A 49 9.01 -1.16 15.08
CA GLU A 49 9.09 -1.47 13.65
C GLU A 49 8.77 -2.93 13.35
N ARG A 50 9.37 -3.87 14.09
CA ARG A 50 9.11 -5.30 13.91
C ARG A 50 7.67 -5.67 14.23
N PHE A 51 7.11 -5.12 15.30
CA PHE A 51 5.73 -5.37 15.71
C PHE A 51 4.73 -4.89 14.65
N LEU A 52 4.88 -3.65 14.17
CA LEU A 52 4.02 -3.07 13.16
C LEU A 52 4.13 -3.80 11.81
N ASN A 53 5.35 -4.15 11.38
CA ASN A 53 5.54 -4.93 10.15
C ASN A 53 4.96 -6.35 10.28
N LYS A 54 5.14 -7.03 11.42
CA LYS A 54 4.51 -8.34 11.66
C LYS A 54 2.99 -8.26 11.61
N TRP A 55 2.41 -7.19 12.14
CA TRP A 55 0.96 -6.99 12.09
C TRP A 55 0.45 -6.75 10.67
N ILE A 56 1.05 -5.83 9.91
CA ILE A 56 0.55 -5.46 8.58
C ILE A 56 0.65 -6.62 7.58
N MET A 57 1.63 -7.51 7.75
CA MET A 57 1.79 -8.70 6.90
C MET A 57 0.60 -9.67 6.96
N ASN A 58 -0.23 -9.62 8.00
CA ASN A 58 -1.47 -10.42 8.06
C ASN A 58 -2.55 -9.95 7.07
N TYR A 59 -2.33 -8.82 6.40
CA TYR A 59 -3.23 -8.25 5.39
C TYR A 59 -2.60 -8.23 3.99
N VAL A 60 -1.42 -8.83 3.84
CA VAL A 60 -0.68 -8.89 2.59
C VAL A 60 -0.83 -10.27 1.95
N THR A 61 -1.13 -10.31 0.66
CA THR A 61 -0.99 -11.53 -0.15
C THR A 61 -0.07 -11.27 -1.34
N ALA A 62 1.00 -12.08 -1.44
CA ALA A 62 1.96 -11.99 -2.54
C ALA A 62 1.47 -12.70 -3.82
N ASP A 63 0.37 -13.45 -3.75
CA ASP A 63 -0.19 -14.17 -4.89
C ASP A 63 -1.08 -13.26 -5.74
N ASP A 64 -0.59 -12.90 -6.92
CA ASP A 64 -1.33 -12.11 -7.92
C ASP A 64 -2.50 -12.84 -8.54
N ASN A 65 -2.50 -14.17 -8.52
CA ASN A 65 -3.55 -15.01 -9.07
C ASN A 65 -4.56 -15.44 -8.00
N ALA A 66 -4.41 -14.94 -6.77
CA ALA A 66 -5.34 -15.19 -5.69
C ALA A 66 -6.78 -14.84 -6.13
N SER A 67 -7.73 -15.66 -5.66
CA SER A 67 -9.13 -15.47 -5.96
C SER A 67 -9.63 -14.10 -5.46
N PRO A 68 -10.69 -13.54 -6.05
CA PRO A 68 -11.25 -12.26 -5.60
C PRO A 68 -11.59 -12.26 -4.09
N SER A 69 -12.07 -13.38 -3.56
CA SER A 69 -12.36 -13.56 -2.14
C SER A 69 -11.10 -13.45 -1.26
N VAL A 70 -9.99 -14.03 -1.70
CA VAL A 70 -8.69 -13.94 -0.99
C VAL A 70 -8.17 -12.51 -1.06
N LYS A 71 -8.19 -11.86 -2.24
CA LYS A 71 -7.78 -10.45 -2.40
C LYS A 71 -8.65 -9.47 -1.59
N ALA A 72 -9.91 -9.81 -1.34
CA ALA A 72 -10.77 -9.02 -0.47
C ALA A 72 -10.39 -9.17 1.02
N GLN A 73 -9.95 -10.36 1.44
CA GLN A 73 -9.46 -10.61 2.81
C GLN A 73 -8.06 -10.03 3.05
N TYR A 74 -7.20 -10.07 2.03
CA TYR A 74 -5.83 -9.54 2.02
C TYR A 74 -5.74 -8.38 1.02
N PRO A 75 -6.17 -7.17 1.40
CA PRO A 75 -6.34 -6.06 0.45
C PRO A 75 -5.01 -5.46 -0.06
N LEU A 76 -3.88 -5.83 0.54
CA LEU A 76 -2.56 -5.32 0.19
C LEU A 76 -1.76 -6.37 -0.59
N ARG A 77 -1.09 -5.92 -1.64
CA ARG A 77 -0.09 -6.71 -2.35
C ARG A 77 1.28 -6.65 -1.69
N ASP A 78 1.61 -5.50 -1.11
CA ASP A 78 2.86 -5.29 -0.38
C ASP A 78 2.67 -4.17 0.65
N ALA A 79 3.43 -4.21 1.75
CA ALA A 79 3.39 -3.20 2.78
C ALA A 79 4.70 -3.11 3.56
N ARG A 80 5.08 -1.89 3.94
CA ARG A 80 6.25 -1.64 4.79
C ARG A 80 5.95 -0.51 5.76
N ILE A 81 6.37 -0.64 7.00
CA ILE A 81 6.27 0.43 8.01
C ILE A 81 7.66 0.76 8.52
N ASP A 82 8.12 1.98 8.26
CA ASP A 82 9.42 2.47 8.71
C ASP A 82 9.24 3.29 9.98
N VAL A 83 10.04 3.02 11.03
CA VAL A 83 9.93 3.74 12.30
C VAL A 83 11.22 4.50 12.59
N ALA A 84 11.13 5.81 12.80
CA ALA A 84 12.26 6.67 13.14
C ALA A 84 12.07 7.32 14.51
N GLU A 85 13.15 7.54 15.24
CA GLU A 85 13.13 8.36 16.45
C GLU A 85 12.93 9.83 16.10
N ILE A 86 12.22 10.55 16.98
CA ILE A 86 12.05 12.00 16.85
C ILE A 86 13.21 12.67 17.59
N PRO A 87 14.09 13.42 16.90
CA PRO A 87 15.18 14.13 17.55
C PRO A 87 14.67 15.05 18.65
N GLY A 88 15.34 15.03 19.80
CA GLY A 88 14.97 15.86 20.96
C GLY A 88 13.80 15.34 21.80
N LYS A 89 13.21 14.19 21.48
CA LYS A 89 12.14 13.56 22.29
C LYS A 89 12.39 12.06 22.49
N PRO A 90 13.14 11.66 23.54
CA PRO A 90 13.38 10.25 23.84
C PRO A 90 12.06 9.49 24.06
N GLY A 91 11.98 8.28 23.53
CA GLY A 91 10.77 7.45 23.59
C GLY A 91 9.64 7.87 22.64
N CYS A 92 9.82 8.93 21.83
CA CYS A 92 8.88 9.33 20.80
C CYS A 92 9.35 8.85 19.42
N TYR A 93 8.51 8.08 18.74
CA TYR A 93 8.78 7.57 17.40
C TYR A 93 7.80 8.11 16.37
N ARG A 94 8.26 8.26 15.13
CA ARG A 94 7.47 8.55 13.94
C ARG A 94 7.45 7.32 13.05
N ALA A 95 6.26 6.82 12.73
CA ALA A 95 6.08 5.73 11.79
C ALA A 95 5.61 6.27 10.43
N ILE A 96 6.16 5.73 9.34
CA ILE A 96 5.73 5.98 7.96
C ILE A 96 5.29 4.65 7.36
N ALA A 97 4.02 4.51 7.04
CA ALA A 97 3.46 3.31 6.44
C ALA A 97 3.34 3.46 4.92
N PHE A 98 3.97 2.56 4.19
CA PHE A 98 3.86 2.39 2.75
C PHE A 98 2.93 1.21 2.47
N LEU A 99 1.80 1.47 1.81
CA LEU A 99 0.78 0.48 1.53
C LEU A 99 0.60 0.37 0.01
N LYS A 100 0.79 -0.83 -0.55
CA LYS A 100 0.57 -1.12 -1.97
C LYS A 100 -0.69 -1.98 -2.11
N PRO A 101 -1.84 -1.42 -2.54
CA PRO A 101 -3.06 -2.19 -2.72
C PRO A 101 -3.00 -3.08 -3.97
N HIS A 102 -3.96 -3.99 -4.11
CA HIS A 102 -4.22 -4.62 -5.41
C HIS A 102 -4.80 -3.61 -6.39
N PHE A 103 -4.21 -3.53 -7.58
CA PHE A 103 -4.73 -2.69 -8.66
C PHE A 103 -5.93 -3.37 -9.30
N GLN A 104 -6.99 -2.59 -9.50
CA GLN A 104 -8.10 -2.97 -10.37
C GLN A 104 -7.81 -2.47 -11.78
N LEU A 105 -8.32 -3.18 -12.78
CA LEU A 105 -8.24 -2.74 -14.16
C LEU A 105 -9.14 -1.51 -14.33
N ASP A 106 -8.53 -0.34 -14.51
CA ASP A 106 -9.28 0.91 -14.66
C ASP A 106 -9.56 1.27 -16.12
N GLU A 107 -8.60 1.05 -17.01
CA GLU A 107 -8.72 1.42 -18.43
C GLU A 107 -7.98 0.39 -19.28
N LEU A 108 -8.61 0.00 -20.39
CA LEU A 108 -8.02 -0.86 -21.40
C LEU A 108 -8.31 -0.24 -22.78
N THR A 109 -7.28 0.26 -23.45
CA THR A 109 -7.40 0.71 -24.84
C THR A 109 -7.09 -0.46 -25.77
N VAL A 110 -8.08 -0.92 -26.53
CA VAL A 110 -7.90 -1.99 -27.52
C VAL A 110 -7.91 -1.37 -28.92
N SER A 111 -6.84 -1.56 -29.70
CA SER A 111 -6.82 -1.23 -31.12
C SER A 111 -7.00 -2.50 -31.95
N LEU A 112 -8.14 -2.66 -32.61
CA LEU A 112 -8.36 -3.75 -33.57
C LEU A 112 -7.97 -3.27 -34.97
N ARG A 113 -7.18 -4.08 -35.68
CA ARG A 113 -6.82 -3.83 -37.09
C ARG A 113 -7.04 -5.10 -37.89
N LEU A 114 -7.81 -5.01 -38.97
CA LEU A 114 -7.91 -6.07 -39.95
C LEU A 114 -6.68 -5.96 -40.88
N VAL A 115 -5.88 -7.02 -40.95
CA VAL A 115 -4.68 -7.09 -41.79
C VAL A 115 -4.69 -8.40 -42.57
N ALA A 116 -4.20 -8.36 -43.81
CA ALA A 116 -4.10 -9.57 -44.65
C ALA A 116 -2.98 -10.50 -44.16
N ASP A 117 -1.89 -9.93 -43.63
CA ASP A 117 -0.78 -10.65 -43.00
C ASP A 117 -0.51 -10.06 -41.60
N LEU A 118 -0.32 -10.92 -40.60
CA LEU A 118 -0.07 -10.49 -39.21
C LEU A 118 1.32 -9.81 -39.11
N PRO A 119 1.38 -8.49 -38.80
CA PRO A 119 2.66 -7.83 -38.58
C PRO A 119 3.32 -8.36 -37.31
N GLN A 120 4.65 -8.26 -37.22
CA GLN A 120 5.39 -8.70 -36.04
C GLN A 120 4.86 -8.01 -34.78
N PRO A 121 4.78 -8.75 -33.65
CA PRO A 121 4.20 -8.23 -32.41
C PRO A 121 4.91 -6.93 -31.99
N ALA A 122 4.11 -5.92 -31.66
CA ALA A 122 4.63 -4.68 -31.09
C ALA A 122 5.33 -4.98 -29.76
N LYS A 123 6.54 -4.42 -29.57
CA LYS A 123 7.32 -4.50 -28.33
C LYS A 123 6.75 -3.59 -27.25
#